data_AF-A0A9P7EVP7-F1
#
_entry.id   AF-A0A9P7EVP7-F1
#
_cell.length_a   1.000
_cell.length_b   1.000
_cell.length_c   1.000
_cell.angle_alpha   90.00
_cell.angle_beta   90.00
_cell.angle_gamma   90.00
#
_symmetry.space_group_name_H-M   'P 1'
#
loop_
_entity.id
_entity.type
_entity.pdbx_description
1 polymer ?
#
loop_
_entity_poly.entity_id
_entity_poly.type
_entity_poly.pdbx_seq_one_letter_code
_entity_poly.pdbx_strand_id
1 'polypeptide(L)' 'PPRSPPGPMADDEDPDSEFTDASKRYYRTYHSLLNGQPCTADGVFLPPGTPPTPVPPKSPHDWSPYRNDIEFATAEFVFK' A
#
# COMPACT_ATOMS: atom_id res chain seq x y z
N PRO A 1 5.55 43.48 23.47
CA PRO A 1 4.93 43.53 22.13
C PRO A 1 3.92 42.39 21.92
N PRO A 2 2.73 42.64 21.35
CA PRO A 2 1.81 41.56 21.01
C PRO A 2 2.36 40.76 19.82
N ARG A 3 2.28 39.43 19.89
CA ARG A 3 2.75 38.50 18.86
C ARG A 3 1.69 38.44 17.76
N SER A 4 2.06 38.77 16.52
CA SER A 4 1.17 38.68 15.36
C SER A 4 0.65 37.26 15.13
N PRO A 5 -0.52 37.09 14.48
CA PRO A 5 -1.08 35.76 14.21
C PRO A 5 -0.20 34.99 13.22
N PRO A 6 -0.12 33.65 13.30
CA PRO A 6 0.49 32.86 12.24
C PRO A 6 -0.31 33.03 10.95
N GLY A 7 0.39 33.27 9.84
CA GLY A 7 -0.21 33.40 8.51
C GLY A 7 -0.85 32.09 8.03
N PRO A 8 -1.57 32.14 6.89
CA PRO A 8 -2.22 30.95 6.33
C PRO A 8 -1.15 29.91 6.00
N MET A 9 -1.29 28.73 6.58
CA MET A 9 -0.47 27.57 6.30
C MET A 9 -0.69 27.24 4.82
N ALA A 10 0.35 27.47 4.01
CA ALA A 10 0.37 27.02 2.63
C ALA A 10 0.11 25.52 2.60
N ASP A 11 -0.67 25.12 1.61
CA ASP A 11 -1.18 23.79 1.34
C ASP A 11 -0.17 22.67 1.64
N ASP A 12 -0.60 21.71 2.45
CA ASP A 12 0.03 20.41 2.63
C ASP A 12 -0.20 19.63 1.31
N GLU A 13 0.60 19.96 0.28
CA GLU A 13 0.80 19.05 -0.85
C GLU A 13 1.36 17.76 -0.25
N ASP A 14 0.58 16.68 -0.30
CA ASP A 14 1.02 15.32 -0.02
C ASP A 14 1.73 14.82 -1.29
N PRO A 15 3.07 14.90 -1.38
CA PRO A 15 3.78 14.25 -2.46
C PRO A 15 3.66 12.75 -2.19
N ASP A 16 2.68 12.13 -2.84
CA ASP A 16 2.64 10.70 -3.11
C ASP A 16 4.09 10.22 -3.30
N SER A 17 4.60 9.45 -2.33
CA SER A 17 6.04 9.26 -2.04
C SER A 17 6.89 9.06 -3.31
N GLU A 18 7.38 10.15 -3.89
CA GLU A 18 8.02 10.12 -5.20
C GLU A 18 9.50 9.79 -5.01
N PHE A 19 9.87 8.53 -5.21
CA PHE A 19 11.28 8.09 -5.23
C PHE A 19 11.94 8.51 -6.54
N THR A 20 12.22 9.81 -6.73
CA THR A 20 12.95 10.33 -7.89
C THR A 20 14.40 10.69 -7.54
N ASP A 21 15.33 10.34 -8.43
CA ASP A 21 16.75 10.72 -8.34
C ASP A 21 16.94 12.20 -8.77
N ALA A 22 18.13 12.77 -8.60
CA ALA A 22 18.50 14.10 -9.11
C ALA A 22 18.20 14.29 -10.61
N SER A 23 18.17 13.20 -11.37
CA SER A 23 17.74 13.15 -12.78
C SER A 23 16.21 13.13 -13.01
N LYS A 24 15.39 13.29 -11.96
CA LYS A 24 13.92 13.13 -11.96
C LYS A 24 13.44 11.79 -12.50
N ARG A 25 14.27 10.75 -12.35
CA ARG A 25 13.91 9.37 -12.73
C ARG A 25 13.46 8.61 -11.51
N TYR A 26 12.36 7.88 -11.64
CA TYR A 26 11.91 6.94 -10.63
C TYR A 26 12.98 5.88 -10.38
N TYR A 27 13.34 5.67 -9.12
CA TYR A 27 14.23 4.59 -8.71
C TYR A 27 13.55 3.71 -7.67
N ARG A 28 13.98 2.45 -7.63
CA ARG A 28 13.51 1.49 -6.64
C ARG A 28 14.71 0.77 -6.04
N THR A 29 14.89 0.95 -4.74
CA THR A 29 15.94 0.27 -3.98
C THR A 29 15.40 -1.07 -3.52
N TYR A 30 16.07 -2.15 -3.90
CA TYR A 30 15.73 -3.51 -3.44
C TYR A 30 16.74 -3.95 -2.39
N HIS A 31 16.25 -4.60 -1.34
CA HIS A 31 17.13 -5.21 -0.35
C HIS A 31 17.62 -6.57 -0.87
N SER A 32 18.92 -6.83 -0.83
CA SER A 32 19.52 -8.05 -1.39
C SER A 32 19.00 -9.35 -0.74
N LEU A 33 18.60 -9.26 0.53
CA LEU A 33 18.11 -10.41 1.31
C LEU A 33 16.57 -10.50 1.40
N LEU A 34 15.84 -9.40 1.15
CA LEU A 34 14.37 -9.38 1.21
C LEU A 34 13.82 -9.44 -0.21
N ASN A 35 13.92 -10.61 -0.82
CA ASN A 35 13.64 -10.84 -2.24
C ASN A 35 12.22 -11.39 -2.52
N GLY A 36 11.35 -11.43 -1.50
CA GLY A 36 9.95 -11.87 -1.63
C GLY A 36 9.78 -13.36 -1.93
N GLN A 37 10.83 -14.17 -1.77
CA GLN A 37 10.75 -15.60 -1.99
C GLN A 37 9.78 -16.26 -1.00
N PRO A 38 8.84 -17.11 -1.45
CA PRO A 38 7.89 -17.76 -0.56
C PRO A 38 8.61 -18.57 0.51
N CYS A 39 8.20 -18.40 1.76
CA CYS A 39 8.75 -19.11 2.91
C CYS A 39 7.64 -19.56 3.87
N THR A 40 7.97 -20.51 4.73
CA THR A 40 7.13 -20.91 5.86
C THR A 40 7.11 -19.81 6.93
N ALA A 41 6.24 -19.94 7.93
CA ALA A 41 6.19 -19.02 9.08
C ALA A 41 7.53 -18.94 9.85
N ASP A 42 8.33 -20.00 9.81
CA ASP A 42 9.66 -20.07 10.44
C ASP A 42 10.77 -19.45 9.55
N GLY A 43 10.42 -18.91 8.38
CA GLY A 43 11.36 -18.31 7.45
C GLY A 43 12.11 -19.30 6.55
N VAL A 44 11.67 -20.56 6.47
CA VAL A 44 12.27 -21.56 5.60
C VAL A 44 11.71 -21.41 4.19
N PHE A 45 12.59 -21.20 3.19
CA PHE A 45 12.15 -21.04 1.81
C PHE A 45 11.47 -22.29 1.25
N LEU A 46 10.39 -22.07 0.51
CA LEU A 46 9.67 -23.12 -0.19
C LEU A 46 10.42 -23.53 -1.49
N PRO A 47 10.30 -24.79 -1.93
CA PRO A 47 10.83 -25.21 -3.23
C PRO A 47 10.28 -24.38 -4.40
N PRO A 48 11.07 -24.18 -5.47
CA PRO A 48 10.58 -23.53 -6.69
C PRO A 48 9.32 -24.22 -7.24
N GLY A 49 8.33 -23.43 -7.63
CA GLY A 49 7.07 -23.95 -8.18
C GLY A 49 6.07 -24.47 -7.15
N THR A 50 6.32 -24.27 -5.85
CA THR A 50 5.31 -24.52 -4.81
C THR A 50 4.06 -23.69 -5.11
N PRO A 51 2.87 -24.31 -5.21
CA PRO A 51 1.65 -23.58 -5.49
C PRO A 51 1.34 -22.61 -4.33
N PRO A 52 0.74 -21.44 -4.62
CA PRO A 52 0.33 -20.54 -3.57
C PRO A 52 -0.71 -21.22 -2.66
N THR A 53 -0.74 -20.84 -1.39
CA THR A 53 -1.76 -21.29 -0.46
C THR A 53 -3.15 -20.94 -1.03
N PRO A 54 -4.09 -21.89 -1.09
CA PRO A 54 -5.45 -21.62 -1.54
C PRO A 54 -6.06 -20.46 -0.75
N VAL A 55 -6.76 -19.58 -1.46
CA VAL A 55 -7.48 -18.49 -0.79
C VAL A 55 -8.55 -19.12 0.11
N PRO A 56 -8.64 -18.72 1.40
CA PRO A 56 -9.69 -19.18 2.29
C PRO A 56 -11.07 -18.86 1.70
N PRO A 57 -12.09 -19.71 1.91
CA PRO A 57 -13.44 -19.38 1.49
C PRO A 57 -13.88 -18.08 2.18
N LYS A 58 -14.17 -17.06 1.37
CA LYS A 58 -14.71 -15.81 1.89
C LYS A 58 -16.17 -16.00 2.27
N SER A 59 -16.56 -15.37 3.38
CA SER A 59 -17.98 -15.35 3.76
C SER A 59 -18.76 -14.48 2.76
N PRO A 60 -20.06 -14.72 2.52
CA PRO A 60 -20.87 -13.88 1.64
C PRO A 60 -20.97 -12.41 2.09
N HIS A 61 -20.61 -12.11 3.34
CA HIS A 61 -20.62 -10.77 3.93
C HIS A 61 -19.19 -10.27 4.23
N ASP A 62 -18.15 -10.95 3.76
CA ASP A 62 -16.76 -10.52 3.91
C ASP A 62 -16.40 -9.55 2.79
N TRP A 63 -16.61 -8.26 3.06
CA TRP A 63 -16.32 -7.16 2.14
C TRP A 63 -14.89 -6.64 2.26
N SER A 64 -14.00 -7.31 2.99
CA SER A 64 -12.62 -6.89 3.17
C SER A 64 -11.92 -6.64 1.81
N PRO A 65 -11.21 -5.51 1.65
CA PRO A 65 -10.75 -4.58 2.69
C PRO A 65 -11.77 -3.51 3.11
N TYR A 66 -12.96 -3.48 2.51
CA TYR A 66 -14.03 -2.54 2.85
C TYR A 66 -14.80 -3.01 4.09
N ARG A 67 -15.40 -2.06 4.80
CA ARG A 67 -16.18 -2.40 6.01
C ARG A 67 -17.51 -3.03 5.67
N ASN A 68 -18.05 -2.72 4.49
CA ASN A 68 -19.35 -3.19 4.01
C ASN A 68 -19.44 -3.10 2.48
N ASP A 69 -20.54 -3.64 1.95
CA ASP A 69 -20.92 -3.63 0.54
C ASP A 69 -21.12 -2.21 -0.02
N ILE A 70 -21.68 -1.31 0.77
CA ILE A 70 -21.94 0.07 0.34
C ILE A 70 -20.62 0.80 0.06
N GLU A 71 -19.61 0.65 0.91
CA GLU A 71 -18.26 1.22 0.70
C GLU A 71 -17.59 0.63 -0.55
N PHE A 72 -17.73 -0.67 -0.79
CA PHE A 72 -17.24 -1.31 -2.01
C PHE A 72 -17.91 -0.71 -3.25
N ALA A 73 -19.24 -0.63 -3.26
CA ALA A 73 -20.02 -0.13 -4.39
C ALA A 73 -19.75 1.37 -4.66
N THR A 74 -19.59 2.18 -3.61
CA THR A 74 -19.24 3.60 -3.76
C THR A 74 -17.83 3.80 -4.28
N ALA A 75 -16.85 3.00 -3.83
CA ALA A 75 -15.50 3.04 -4.39
C ALA A 75 -15.51 2.68 -5.88
N GLU A 76 -16.26 1.65 -6.28
CA GLU A 76 -16.40 1.28 -7.70
C GLU A 76 -17.04 2.40 -8.53
N PHE A 77 -17.98 3.17 -7.96
CA PHE A 77 -18.62 4.28 -8.66
C PHE A 77 -17.70 5.51 -8.82
N VAL A 78 -16.92 5.84 -7.80
CA VAL A 78 -16.11 7.08 -7.76
C VAL A 78 -14.82 6.95 -8.57
N PHE A 79 -14.19 5.78 -8.56
CA PHE A 79 -12.86 5.57 -9.16
C PHE A 79 -12.90 4.86 -10.53
N LYS A 80 -14.08 4.78 -11.17
CA LYS A 80 -14.25 4.13 -12.49
C LYS A 80 -13.90 5.03 -13.66
#